data_AF-A0A8W8NGL9-F1
#
_entry.id   AF-A0A8W8NGL9-F1
#
_cell.length_a   1.000
_cell.length_b   1.000
_cell.length_c   1.000
_cell.angle_alpha   90.00
_cell.angle_beta   90.00
_cell.angle_gamma   90.00
#
_symmetry.space_group_name_H-M   'P 1'
#
loop_
_entity.id
_entity.type
_entity.pdbx_description
1 polymer ?
#
loop_
_entity_poly.entity_id
_entity_poly.type
_entity_poly.pdbx_seq_one_letter_code
_entity_poly.pdbx_strand_id
1 'polypeptide(L)'
;MTNVWRCVNLVNLQVQPTSSEGEGAKDMRSLSGGERSFSTVCFILALWDAMESPFRCLDEFDVFMDMVNRRISMDMMMVVARNQKHKQFIFLTPQNMSKLGIEIKSSKIFWMPDPDRGQGVLPFEPIHNEDEETQE
;
A
#
# COMPACT_ATOMS: atom_id res chain seq x y z
N MET A 1 28.37 -21.38 4.28
CA MET A 1 28.59 -19.93 4.11
C MET A 1 27.24 -19.27 3.89
N THR A 2 26.56 -18.86 4.97
CA THR A 2 25.29 -18.12 4.89
C THR A 2 25.56 -16.67 5.22
N ASN A 3 25.74 -15.85 4.19
CA ASN A 3 25.77 -14.40 4.37
C ASN A 3 24.33 -13.94 4.56
N VAL A 4 23.98 -13.73 5.82
CA VAL A 4 22.76 -13.02 6.24
C VAL A 4 22.87 -11.59 5.69
N TRP A 5 21.91 -11.21 4.85
CA TRP A 5 21.76 -9.84 4.37
C TRP A 5 21.51 -8.92 5.57
N ARG A 6 22.57 -8.25 6.05
CA ARG A 6 22.44 -7.17 7.02
C ARG A 6 22.32 -5.88 6.24
N CYS A 7 21.09 -5.41 5.99
CA CYS A 7 20.86 -4.06 5.49
C CYS A 7 21.04 -3.10 6.68
N VAL A 8 22.11 -2.30 6.70
CA VAL A 8 22.50 -1.44 7.85
C VAL A 8 22.14 0.03 7.65
N ASN A 9 21.42 0.40 6.57
CA ASN A 9 21.04 1.79 6.34
C ASN A 9 19.54 1.98 6.60
N LEU A 10 19.22 2.65 7.71
CA LEU A 10 17.87 3.13 8.01
C LEU A 10 17.59 4.41 7.22
N VAL A 11 16.47 4.46 6.51
CA VAL A 11 15.96 5.69 5.90
C VAL A 11 15.43 6.59 7.02
N ASN A 12 15.96 7.80 7.15
CA ASN A 12 15.46 8.82 8.08
C ASN A 12 14.53 9.78 7.32
N LEU A 13 13.26 9.80 7.70
CA LEU A 13 12.25 10.71 7.14
C LEU A 13 11.92 11.80 8.16
N GLN A 14 12.08 13.06 7.77
CA GLN A 14 11.71 14.23 8.56
C GLN A 14 10.64 15.02 7.84
N VAL A 15 9.71 15.61 8.60
CA VAL A 15 8.58 16.35 8.05
C VAL A 15 8.60 17.78 8.57
N GLN A 16 8.50 18.75 7.66
CA GLN A 16 8.41 20.17 8.00
C GLN A 16 7.00 20.70 7.66
N PRO A 17 6.19 21.09 8.66
CA PRO A 17 4.88 21.67 8.41
C PRO A 17 5.01 23.11 7.87
N THR A 18 4.15 23.48 6.91
CA THR A 18 4.16 24.78 6.23
C THR A 18 3.81 25.96 7.15
N SER A 19 3.10 25.73 8.26
CA SER A 19 2.58 26.78 9.13
C SER A 19 3.60 27.39 10.10
N SER A 20 4.85 26.94 10.07
CA SER A 20 5.89 27.37 11.00
C SER A 20 7.19 27.60 10.25
N GLU A 21 7.29 28.74 9.55
CA GLU A 21 8.55 29.31 9.09
C GLU A 21 9.41 29.65 10.32
N GLY A 22 10.05 28.64 10.92
CA GLY A 22 10.87 28.79 12.13
C GLY A 22 10.89 27.59 13.08
N GLU A 23 9.89 26.69 13.04
CA GLU A 23 10.00 25.41 13.76
C GLU A 23 10.81 24.44 12.90
N GLY A 24 11.90 23.91 13.46
CA GLY A 24 12.75 22.92 12.81
C GLY A 24 11.99 21.66 12.40
N ALA A 25 12.55 20.91 11.46
CA ALA A 25 11.97 19.66 10.99
C ALA A 25 11.57 18.75 12.16
N LYS A 26 10.32 18.29 12.17
CA LYS A 26 9.78 17.43 13.22
C LYS A 26 10.17 15.98 12.93
N ASP A 27 10.67 15.29 13.95
CA ASP A 27 10.83 13.83 13.88
C ASP A 27 9.45 13.21 13.70
N MET A 28 9.32 12.18 12.85
CA MET A 28 8.05 11.48 12.59
C MET A 28 7.36 11.01 13.88
N ARG A 29 8.14 10.73 14.93
CA ARG A 29 7.62 10.32 16.25
C ARG A 29 6.73 11.37 16.90
N SER A 30 6.91 12.65 16.56
CA SER A 30 6.13 13.78 17.11
C SER A 30 4.84 14.08 16.34
N LEU A 31 4.63 13.46 15.18
CA LEU A 31 3.45 13.65 14.35
C LEU A 31 2.24 12.86 14.87
N SER A 32 1.03 13.22 14.43
CA SER A 32 -0.15 12.38 14.65
C SER A 32 -0.09 11.08 13.81
N GLY A 33 -0.92 10.08 14.15
CA GLY A 33 -0.98 8.83 13.37
C GLY A 33 -1.39 9.05 11.91
N GLY A 34 -2.35 9.96 11.68
CA GLY A 34 -2.79 10.36 10.35
C GLY A 34 -1.71 11.11 9.58
N GLU A 35 -1.03 12.07 10.23
CA GLU A 35 0.09 12.82 9.62
C GLU A 35 1.23 11.90 9.20
N ARG A 36 1.65 10.98 10.08
CA ARG A 36 2.68 9.98 9.74
C ARG A 36 2.28 9.19 8.50
N SER A 37 1.06 8.66 8.49
CA SER A 37 0.57 7.83 7.38
C SER A 37 0.50 8.64 6.09
N PHE A 38 0.06 9.90 6.16
CA PHE A 38 -0.03 10.79 5.01
C PHE A 38 1.35 11.09 4.42
N SER A 39 2.31 11.44 5.29
CA SER A 39 3.70 11.67 4.88
C SER A 39 4.32 10.41 4.26
N THR A 40 4.04 9.22 4.82
CA THR A 40 4.50 7.95 4.25
C THR A 40 3.92 7.70 2.85
N VAL A 41 2.63 7.94 2.63
CA VAL A 41 2.02 7.81 1.30
C VAL A 41 2.66 8.76 0.30
N CYS A 42 2.83 10.04 0.67
CA CYS A 42 3.52 11.02 -0.18
C CYS A 42 4.95 10.59 -0.53
N PHE A 43 5.69 10.07 0.45
CA PHE A 43 7.05 9.57 0.22
C PHE A 43 7.08 8.37 -0.73
N ILE A 44 6.16 7.40 -0.56
CA ILE A 44 6.05 6.23 -1.44
C ILE A 44 5.73 6.67 -2.87
N LEU A 45 4.79 7.60 -3.05
CA LEU A 45 4.42 8.11 -4.38
C LEU A 45 5.60 8.78 -5.08
N ALA A 46 6.43 9.53 -4.34
CA ALA A 46 7.64 10.13 -4.88
C ALA A 46 8.70 9.08 -5.24
N LEU A 47 8.92 8.08 -4.36
CA LEU A 47 9.87 7.00 -4.60
C LEU A 47 9.49 6.16 -5.82
N TRP A 48 8.19 5.95 -6.02
CA TRP A 48 7.63 5.28 -7.17
C TRP A 48 7.95 5.96 -8.51
N ASP A 49 8.30 7.24 -8.56
CA ASP A 49 8.73 7.86 -9.80
C ASP A 49 10.12 7.35 -10.24
N ALA A 50 10.99 7.05 -9.28
CA ALA A 50 12.33 6.53 -9.51
C ALA A 50 12.40 4.99 -9.58
N MET A 51 11.33 4.27 -9.21
CA MET A 51 11.30 2.81 -9.17
C MET A 51 10.65 2.18 -10.40
N GLU A 52 11.38 1.26 -11.03
CA GLU A 52 10.89 0.38 -12.09
C GLU A 52 10.38 -0.94 -11.51
N SER A 53 9.08 -1.00 -11.24
CA SER A 53 8.37 -2.24 -10.92
C SER A 53 7.06 -2.30 -11.70
N PRO A 54 6.72 -3.45 -12.33
CA PRO A 54 5.45 -3.63 -13.04
C PRO A 54 4.25 -3.74 -12.09
N PHE A 55 4.48 -4.09 -10.82
CA PHE A 55 3.43 -4.21 -9.79
C PHE A 55 3.74 -3.33 -8.59
N ARG A 56 2.70 -2.71 -8.05
CA ARG A 56 2.77 -1.88 -6.85
C ARG A 56 1.61 -2.20 -5.93
N CYS A 57 1.95 -2.56 -4.70
CA CYS A 57 0.98 -2.96 -3.70
C CYS A 57 1.15 -2.07 -2.47
N LEU A 58 0.04 -1.61 -1.91
CA LEU A 58 0.00 -1.04 -0.56
C LEU A 58 -1.10 -1.72 0.23
N ASP A 59 -0.80 -1.96 1.49
CA ASP A 59 -1.71 -2.53 2.47
C ASP A 59 -1.85 -1.61 3.67
N GLU A 60 -3.05 -1.56 4.25
CA GLU A 60 -3.42 -0.77 5.42
C GLU A 60 -2.97 0.71 5.42
N PHE A 61 -2.73 1.29 4.24
CA PHE A 61 -2.13 2.62 4.12
C PHE A 61 -2.98 3.75 4.70
N ASP A 62 -4.30 3.56 4.81
CA ASP A 62 -5.26 4.56 5.28
C ASP A 62 -5.78 4.31 6.70
N VAL A 63 -5.29 3.29 7.42
CA VAL A 63 -5.86 2.86 8.70
C VAL A 63 -5.86 3.93 9.79
N PHE A 64 -4.86 4.83 9.78
CA PHE A 64 -4.74 5.93 10.76
C PHE A 64 -5.21 7.29 10.21
N MET A 65 -5.67 7.35 8.96
CA MET A 65 -6.11 8.61 8.35
C MET A 65 -7.57 8.89 8.67
N ASP A 66 -7.89 10.17 8.89
CA ASP A 66 -9.28 10.63 8.90
C ASP A 66 -9.86 10.69 7.46
N MET A 67 -11.16 10.97 7.35
CA MET A 67 -11.83 11.00 6.05
C MET A 67 -11.26 12.04 5.07
N VAL A 68 -10.73 13.16 5.57
CA VAL A 68 -10.20 14.24 4.73
C VAL A 68 -8.85 13.80 4.13
N ASN A 69 -7.90 13.41 4.98
CA ASN A 69 -6.57 12.97 4.54
C ASN A 69 -6.64 11.69 3.71
N ARG A 70 -7.55 10.78 4.07
CA ARG A 70 -7.82 9.55 3.31
C ARG A 70 -8.27 9.86 1.90
N ARG A 71 -9.19 10.80 1.72
CA ARG A 71 -9.67 11.20 0.38
C ARG A 71 -8.54 11.79 -0.47
N ILE A 72 -7.78 12.71 0.10
CA ILE A 72 -6.65 13.35 -0.59
C ILE A 72 -5.62 12.29 -1.00
N SER A 73 -5.27 11.38 -0.08
CA SER A 73 -4.30 10.30 -0.34
C SER A 73 -4.74 9.39 -1.48
N MET A 74 -6.00 8.95 -1.43
CA MET A 74 -6.60 8.11 -2.47
C MET A 74 -6.59 8.78 -3.83
N ASP A 75 -6.98 10.06 -3.90
CA ASP A 75 -6.98 10.82 -5.15
C ASP A 75 -5.55 10.92 -5.72
N MET A 76 -4.54 11.19 -4.89
CA MET A 76 -3.13 11.19 -5.31
C MET A 76 -2.69 9.83 -5.87
N MET A 77 -2.98 8.74 -5.16
CA MET A 77 -2.65 7.38 -5.60
C MET A 77 -3.30 7.04 -6.95
N MET A 78 -4.57 7.43 -7.14
CA MET A 78 -5.26 7.19 -8.40
C MET A 78 -4.76 8.04 -9.55
N VAL A 79 -4.34 9.28 -9.30
CA VAL A 79 -3.69 10.11 -10.33
C VAL A 79 -2.42 9.41 -10.81
N VAL A 80 -1.57 8.95 -9.89
CA VAL A 80 -0.35 8.20 -10.25
C VAL A 80 -0.68 6.92 -11.02
N ALA A 81 -1.67 6.15 -10.56
CA ALA A 81 -2.08 4.91 -11.23
C ALA A 81 -2.59 5.15 -12.66
N ARG A 82 -3.39 6.21 -12.87
CA ARG A 82 -3.91 6.57 -14.20
C ARG A 82 -2.81 7.03 -15.16
N ASN A 83 -1.79 7.70 -14.63
CA ASN A 83 -0.67 8.20 -15.44
C ASN A 83 0.31 7.09 -15.84
N GLN A 84 0.33 5.96 -15.12
CA GLN A 84 1.29 4.87 -15.34
C GLN A 84 0.60 3.62 -15.91
N LYS A 85 0.11 3.74 -17.16
CA LYS A 85 -0.72 2.73 -17.84
C LYS A 85 -0.11 1.33 -18.01
N HIS A 86 1.21 1.20 -17.89
CA HIS A 86 1.92 -0.07 -18.03
C HIS A 86 2.27 -0.73 -16.68
N LYS A 87 1.74 -0.20 -15.57
CA LYS A 87 1.96 -0.71 -14.21
C LYS A 87 0.62 -1.08 -13.58
N GLN A 88 0.62 -2.13 -12.77
CA GLN A 88 -0.56 -2.55 -12.01
C GLN A 88 -0.46 -2.07 -10.56
N PHE A 89 -1.57 -1.54 -10.05
CA PHE A 89 -1.69 -1.04 -8.69
C PHE A 89 -2.72 -1.87 -7.93
N ILE A 90 -2.31 -2.36 -6.76
CA ILE A 90 -3.14 -3.14 -5.85
C ILE A 90 -3.16 -2.42 -4.51
N PHE A 91 -4.34 -2.07 -4.06
CA PHE A 91 -4.54 -1.38 -2.79
C PHE A 91 -5.42 -2.24 -1.92
N LEU A 92 -4.89 -2.62 -0.75
CA LEU A 92 -5.61 -3.33 0.28
C LEU A 92 -5.92 -2.35 1.40
N THR A 93 -7.19 -2.32 1.81
CA THR A 93 -7.64 -1.48 2.92
C THR A 93 -8.81 -2.15 3.62
N PRO A 94 -8.82 -2.17 4.97
CA PRO A 94 -9.99 -2.58 5.74
C PRO A 94 -11.11 -1.52 5.72
N GLN A 95 -10.84 -0.34 5.18
CA GLN A 95 -11.76 0.80 5.23
C GLN A 95 -12.70 0.83 4.01
N ASN A 96 -13.98 1.08 4.25
CA ASN A 96 -14.99 1.12 3.20
C ASN A 96 -14.76 2.28 2.21
N MET A 97 -14.80 2.00 0.91
CA MET A 97 -14.54 2.94 -0.20
C MET A 97 -15.76 3.75 -0.66
N SER A 98 -16.99 3.34 -0.31
CA SER A 98 -18.23 3.96 -0.80
C SER A 98 -18.39 5.43 -0.40
N LYS A 99 -17.80 5.84 0.73
CA LYS A 99 -17.91 7.20 1.27
C LYS A 99 -17.01 8.22 0.57
N LEU A 100 -16.07 7.78 -0.26
CA LEU A 100 -15.09 8.68 -0.86
C LEU A 100 -15.58 9.34 -2.16
N GLY A 101 -16.68 8.87 -2.75
CA GLY A 101 -17.27 9.47 -3.95
C GLY A 101 -16.34 9.47 -5.18
N ILE A 102 -15.36 8.55 -5.19
CA ILE A 102 -14.37 8.45 -6.25
C ILE A 102 -15.03 7.84 -7.49
N GLU A 103 -14.91 8.54 -8.63
CA GLU A 103 -15.31 7.98 -9.91
C GLU A 103 -14.24 7.01 -10.44
N ILE A 104 -14.59 5.73 -10.48
CA ILE A 104 -13.68 4.63 -10.80
C ILE A 104 -13.96 4.16 -12.24
N LYS A 105 -13.56 4.95 -13.23
CA LYS A 105 -13.74 4.60 -14.65
C LYS A 105 -12.78 3.51 -15.16
N SER A 106 -11.76 3.13 -14.40
CA SER A 106 -10.72 2.18 -14.85
C SER A 106 -10.14 1.27 -13.76
N SER A 107 -10.77 1.21 -12.59
CA SER A 107 -10.33 0.38 -11.47
C SER A 107 -11.43 -0.63 -11.13
N LYS A 108 -11.03 -1.81 -10.64
CA LYS A 108 -11.97 -2.82 -10.13
C LYS A 108 -11.87 -2.80 -8.61
N ILE A 109 -13.01 -2.67 -7.92
CA ILE A 109 -13.06 -2.90 -6.48
C ILE A 109 -13.47 -4.35 -6.28
N PHE A 110 -12.65 -5.10 -5.54
CA PHE A 110 -13.00 -6.41 -5.05
C PHE A 110 -13.34 -6.32 -3.56
N TRP A 111 -14.58 -6.67 -3.21
CA TRP A 111 -15.01 -6.75 -1.82
C TRP A 111 -14.77 -8.17 -1.32
N MET A 112 -13.94 -8.30 -0.30
CA MET A 112 -13.73 -9.56 0.38
C MET A 112 -14.82 -9.79 1.43
N PRO A 113 -15.31 -11.03 1.60
CA PRO A 113 -16.15 -11.37 2.74
C PRO A 113 -15.34 -11.25 4.03
N ASP A 114 -16.05 -11.12 5.16
CA ASP A 114 -15.40 -11.11 6.46
C ASP A 114 -14.60 -12.42 6.67
N PRO A 115 -13.38 -12.34 7.23
CA PRO A 115 -12.53 -13.50 7.42
C PRO A 115 -13.13 -14.44 8.48
N ASP A 116 -13.08 -15.76 8.22
CA ASP A 116 -13.43 -16.76 9.23
C ASP A 116 -12.36 -16.81 10.32
N ARG A 117 -12.75 -16.46 11.54
CA ARG A 117 -11.84 -16.40 12.70
C ARG A 117 -11.48 -17.78 13.26
N GLY A 118 -12.20 -18.83 12.85
CA GLY A 118 -11.94 -20.21 13.27
C GLY A 118 -10.97 -20.98 12.38
N GLN A 119 -10.60 -20.43 11.22
CA GLN A 119 -9.81 -21.11 10.21
C GLN A 119 -8.32 -20.76 10.32
N GLY A 120 -7.52 -21.65 10.91
CA GLY A 120 -6.07 -21.46 11.05
C GLY A 120 -5.25 -21.77 9.79
N VAL A 121 -5.86 -22.41 8.77
CA VAL A 121 -5.20 -22.81 7.53
C VAL A 121 -6.12 -22.62 6.32
N LEU A 122 -5.57 -22.13 5.22
CA LEU A 122 -6.30 -22.01 3.96
C LEU A 122 -6.58 -23.42 3.40
N PRO A 123 -7.77 -23.67 2.81
CA PRO A 123 -8.16 -24.97 2.33
C PRO A 123 -7.67 -25.13 0.89
N PHE A 124 -6.35 -25.21 0.70
CA PHE A 124 -5.80 -25.54 -0.60
C PHE A 124 -5.87 -27.06 -0.78
N GLU A 125 -6.62 -27.51 -1.79
CA GLU A 125 -6.54 -28.91 -2.21
C GLU A 125 -5.21 -29.13 -2.97
N PRO A 126 -4.46 -30.20 -2.67
CA PRO A 126 -3.30 -30.57 -3.48
C PRO A 126 -3.74 -30.82 -4.91
N ILE A 127 -3.05 -30.19 -5.87
CA ILE A 127 -3.24 -30.51 -7.29
C ILE A 127 -2.76 -31.96 -7.49
N HIS A 128 -3.68 -32.88 -7.75
CA HIS A 128 -3.36 -34.23 -8.19
C HIS A 128 -2.82 -34.14 -9.62
N ASN A 129 -1.51 -34.34 -9.80
CA ASN A 129 -0.91 -34.54 -11.12
C ASN A 129 -1.29 -35.97 -11.58
N GLU A 130 -2.33 -36.12 -12.39
CA GLU A 130 -2.70 -37.41 -13.00
C GLU A 130 -2.00 -37.69 -14.35
N ASP A 131 -1.10 -36.82 -14.81
CA ASP A 131 -0.44 -36.99 -16.11
C ASP A 131 1.06 -37.28 -15.94
N GLU A 132 1.46 -38.53 -15.64
CA GLU A 132 2.77 -39.11 -16.03
C GLU A 132 2.93 -40.59 -15.60
N GLU A 133 2.04 -41.48 -16.06
CA GLU A 133 2.41 -42.89 -16.28
C GLU A 133 1.97 -43.30 -17.69
N THR A 134 2.71 -42.80 -18.68
CA THR A 134 2.90 -43.57 -19.93
C THR A 134 4.08 -44.49 -19.67
N GLN A 135 3.81 -45.75 -19.31
CA GLN A 135 4.82 -46.81 -19.27
C GLN A 135 4.44 -47.89 -20.28
N GLU A 136 5.30 -47.96 -21.30
CA GLU A 136 5.73 -49.11 -22.15
C GLU A 136 4.74 -50.22 -22.54
#